data_AF-A0A371K080-F1
#
_entry.id   AF-A0A371K080-F1
#
_cell.length_a   1.000
_cell.length_b   1.000
_cell.length_c   1.000
_cell.angle_alpha   90.00
_cell.angle_beta   90.00
_cell.angle_gamma   90.00
#
_symmetry.space_group_name_H-M   'P 1'
#
loop_
_entity.id
_entity.type
_entity.pdbx_description
1 polymer ?
#
loop_
_entity_poly.entity_id
_entity_poly.type
_entity_poly.pdbx_seq_one_letter_code
_entity_poly.pdbx_strand_id
1 'polypeptide(L)'
;MLQTAAIVLAITALGGLTMAAIRFASRHNPPAWLAMLHGLLAASGLTLLAYAICTTPVPPTATLALALFLLAAAGGAVMSLGYKWRQRLLPKWLVIAHALAAVAAFALLLLAAYGTS
;
A
#
# COMPACT_ATOMS: atom_id res chain seq x y z
N MET A 1 -3.09 -2.07 -17.89
CA MET A 1 -2.56 -2.63 -16.63
C MET A 1 -2.32 -1.57 -15.56
N LEU A 2 -1.68 -0.43 -15.86
CA LEU A 2 -1.47 0.65 -14.87
C LEU A 2 -2.77 1.20 -14.25
N GLN A 3 -3.80 1.47 -15.06
CA GLN A 3 -5.10 1.94 -14.56
C GLN A 3 -5.77 0.91 -13.64
N THR A 4 -5.76 -0.37 -14.02
CA THR A 4 -6.29 -1.47 -13.20
C THR A 4 -5.54 -1.57 -11.86
N ALA A 5 -4.20 -1.51 -11.90
CA ALA A 5 -3.38 -1.48 -10.69
C ALA A 5 -3.72 -0.26 -9.81
N ALA A 6 -3.91 0.91 -10.42
CA ALA A 6 -4.33 2.13 -9.71
C ALA A 6 -5.69 1.97 -9.04
N ILE A 7 -6.69 1.39 -9.70
CA ILE A 7 -8.01 1.15 -9.11
C ILE A 7 -7.91 0.18 -7.92
N VAL A 8 -7.20 -0.94 -8.08
CA VAL A 8 -7.02 -1.92 -6.99
C VAL A 8 -6.27 -1.30 -5.81
N LEU A 9 -5.22 -0.52 -6.07
CA LEU A 9 -4.45 0.16 -5.03
C LEU A 9 -5.23 1.32 -4.40
N ALA A 10 -6.17 1.95 -5.12
CA ALA A 10 -7.08 2.93 -4.54
C ALA A 10 -8.01 2.28 -3.51
N ILE A 11 -8.62 1.14 -3.85
CA ILE A 11 -9.45 0.36 -2.91
C ILE A 11 -8.61 -0.11 -1.71
N THR A 12 -7.37 -0.54 -1.97
CA THR A 12 -6.42 -0.91 -0.93
C THR A 12 -6.13 0.26 0.02
N ALA A 13 -5.90 1.45 -0.51
CA ALA A 13 -5.62 2.66 0.25
C ALA A 13 -6.79 3.05 1.16
N LEU A 14 -8.03 2.89 0.70
CA LEU A 14 -9.22 3.08 1.55
C LEU A 14 -9.20 2.14 2.75
N GLY A 15 -8.90 0.85 2.54
CA GLY A 15 -8.73 -0.10 3.64
C GLY A 15 -7.61 0.29 4.61
N GLY A 16 -6.49 0.82 4.09
CA GLY A 16 -5.38 1.34 4.90
C GLY A 16 -5.78 2.54 5.75
N LEU A 17 -6.56 3.46 5.18
CA LEU A 17 -7.08 4.64 5.87
C LEU A 17 -8.05 4.24 6.99
N THR A 18 -8.95 3.28 6.74
CA THR A 18 -9.83 2.74 7.77
C THR A 18 -9.04 2.13 8.92
N MET A 19 -8.00 1.34 8.63
CA MET A 19 -7.14 0.75 9.68
C MET A 19 -6.36 1.81 10.47
N ALA A 20 -5.84 2.84 9.80
CA ALA A 20 -5.19 3.96 10.46
C ALA A 20 -6.18 4.69 11.38
N ALA A 21 -7.39 4.99 10.89
CA ALA A 21 -8.45 5.62 11.68
C ALA A 21 -8.77 4.80 12.93
N ILE A 22 -8.95 3.47 12.82
CA ILE A 22 -9.17 2.60 13.99
C ILE A 22 -8.01 2.71 14.98
N ARG A 23 -6.76 2.68 14.51
CA ARG A 23 -5.57 2.72 15.37
C ARG A 23 -5.38 4.06 16.09
N PHE A 24 -5.80 5.16 15.48
CA PHE A 24 -5.66 6.51 16.05
C PHE A 24 -6.89 6.94 16.87
N ALA A 25 -8.10 6.53 16.46
CA ALA A 25 -9.34 6.80 17.19
C ALA A 25 -9.53 5.85 18.39
N SER A 26 -9.00 4.63 18.32
CA SER A 26 -9.06 3.64 19.39
C SER A 26 -7.68 3.21 19.86
N ARG A 27 -7.56 2.75 21.11
CA ARG A 27 -6.33 2.12 21.62
C ARG A 27 -6.19 0.65 21.19
N HIS A 28 -6.91 0.22 20.15
CA HIS A 28 -6.96 -1.15 19.65
C HIS A 28 -6.28 -1.28 18.29
N ASN A 29 -5.79 -2.50 18.00
CA ASN A 29 -5.29 -2.83 16.68
C ASN A 29 -6.47 -3.10 15.71
N PRO A 30 -6.30 -2.85 14.40
CA PRO A 30 -7.32 -3.17 13.41
C PRO A 30 -7.64 -4.67 13.37
N PRO A 31 -8.88 -5.07 13.06
CA PRO A 31 -9.29 -6.47 13.04
C PRO A 31 -8.44 -7.31 12.07
N ALA A 32 -8.26 -8.59 12.38
CA ALA A 32 -7.41 -9.52 11.62
C ALA A 32 -7.77 -9.57 10.13
N TRP A 33 -9.05 -9.83 9.84
CA TRP A 33 -9.59 -9.97 8.50
C TRP A 33 -9.37 -8.73 7.62
N LEU A 34 -9.50 -7.52 8.19
CA LEU A 34 -9.34 -6.27 7.44
C LEU A 34 -7.88 -6.06 7.00
N ALA A 35 -6.93 -6.37 7.88
CA ALA A 35 -5.51 -6.29 7.51
C ALA A 35 -5.11 -7.36 6.50
N MET A 36 -5.70 -8.56 6.58
CA MET A 36 -5.48 -9.61 5.58
C MET A 36 -6.03 -9.21 4.21
N LEU A 37 -7.25 -8.66 4.18
CA LEU A 37 -7.86 -8.14 2.95
C LEU A 37 -7.02 -7.01 2.35
N HIS A 38 -6.60 -6.04 3.17
CA HIS A 38 -5.73 -4.96 2.73
C HIS A 38 -4.40 -5.49 2.17
N GLY A 39 -3.75 -6.43 2.86
CA GLY A 39 -2.52 -7.05 2.39
C GLY A 39 -2.69 -7.81 1.08
N LEU A 40 -3.80 -8.52 0.91
CA LEU A 40 -4.13 -9.25 -0.32
C LEU A 40 -4.33 -8.28 -1.49
N LEU A 41 -5.14 -7.23 -1.30
CA LEU A 41 -5.39 -6.23 -2.34
C LEU A 41 -4.11 -5.45 -2.69
N ALA A 42 -3.29 -5.11 -1.67
CA ALA A 42 -1.99 -4.49 -1.86
C ALA A 42 -1.07 -5.37 -2.71
N ALA A 43 -0.93 -6.65 -2.36
CA ALA A 43 -0.10 -7.60 -3.11
C ALA A 43 -0.60 -7.80 -4.54
N SER A 44 -1.92 -7.86 -4.73
CA SER A 44 -2.55 -8.00 -6.05
C SER A 44 -2.27 -6.78 -6.93
N GLY A 45 -2.51 -5.57 -6.41
CA GLY A 45 -2.24 -4.32 -7.10
C GLY A 45 -0.76 -4.12 -7.43
N LEU A 46 0.12 -4.49 -6.48
CA LEU A 46 1.56 -4.44 -6.68
C LEU A 46 2.05 -5.41 -7.76
N THR A 47 1.48 -6.61 -7.80
CA THR A 47 1.78 -7.62 -8.83
C THR A 47 1.34 -7.12 -10.20
N LEU A 48 0.17 -6.49 -10.32
CA LEU A 48 -0.30 -5.88 -11.57
C LEU A 48 0.62 -4.74 -12.04
N LEU A 49 1.10 -3.90 -11.13
CA LEU A 49 2.05 -2.83 -11.45
C LEU A 49 3.38 -3.41 -11.94
N ALA A 50 3.94 -4.39 -11.23
CA ALA A 50 5.17 -5.07 -11.64
C ALA A 50 5.01 -5.74 -13.02
N TYR A 51 3.88 -6.42 -13.24
CA TYR A 51 3.56 -7.03 -14.52
C TYR A 51 3.50 -5.98 -15.65
N ALA A 52 2.88 -4.83 -15.41
CA ALA A 52 2.81 -3.74 -16.39
C ALA A 52 4.22 -3.26 -16.79
N ILE A 53 5.12 -3.08 -15.82
CA ILE A 53 6.51 -2.65 -16.05
C ILE A 53 7.27 -3.69 -16.88
N CYS A 54 7.05 -4.98 -16.64
CA CYS A 54 7.76 -6.06 -17.34
C CYS A 54 7.22 -6.35 -18.76
N THR A 55 5.98 -5.97 -19.08
CA THR A 55 5.30 -6.40 -20.31
C THR A 55 5.02 -5.27 -21.30
N THR A 56 5.07 -4.02 -20.84
CA THR A 56 4.76 -2.85 -21.68
C THR A 56 5.73 -1.72 -21.41
N PRO A 57 6.05 -0.87 -22.40
CA PRO A 57 6.75 0.39 -22.15
C PRO A 57 5.91 1.25 -21.20
N VAL A 58 6.50 1.66 -20.08
CA VAL A 58 5.83 2.51 -19.07
C VAL A 58 6.73 3.69 -18.70
N PRO A 59 6.15 4.81 -18.23
CA PRO A 59 6.93 5.95 -17.76
C PRO A 59 7.87 5.55 -16.59
N PRO A 60 9.07 6.17 -16.47
CA PRO A 60 9.99 5.91 -15.35
C PRO A 60 9.36 6.12 -13.96
N THR A 61 8.35 7.00 -13.89
CA THR A 61 7.57 7.27 -12.67
C THR A 61 6.83 6.04 -12.16
N ALA A 62 6.41 5.10 -13.03
CA ALA A 62 5.80 3.84 -12.63
C ALA A 62 6.78 2.95 -11.87
N THR A 63 8.04 2.91 -12.31
CA THR A 63 9.11 2.13 -11.65
C THR A 63 9.46 2.72 -10.29
N LEU A 64 9.49 4.05 -10.17
CA LEU A 64 9.67 4.71 -8.88
C LEU A 64 8.49 4.43 -7.93
N ALA A 65 7.26 4.46 -8.43
CA ALA A 65 6.07 4.08 -7.66
C ALA A 65 6.18 2.65 -7.14
N LEU A 66 6.61 1.69 -7.97
CA LEU A 66 6.83 0.30 -7.57
C LEU A 66 7.85 0.20 -6.43
N ALA A 67 8.99 0.89 -6.53
CA ALA A 67 10.02 0.87 -5.49
C ALA A 67 9.50 1.38 -4.14
N LEU A 68 8.73 2.48 -4.15
CA LEU A 68 8.12 3.01 -2.92
C LEU A 68 7.02 2.09 -2.38
N PHE A 69 6.21 1.46 -3.23
CA PHE A 69 5.23 0.47 -2.78
C PHE A 69 5.89 -0.76 -2.15
N LEU A 70 7.04 -1.20 -2.67
CA LEU A 70 7.80 -2.30 -2.06
C LEU A 70 8.31 -1.91 -0.67
N LEU A 71 8.81 -0.69 -0.50
CA LEU A 71 9.21 -0.16 0.80
C LEU A 71 8.01 -0.09 1.77
N ALA A 72 6.86 0.40 1.29
CA ALA A 72 5.64 0.44 2.08
C ALA A 72 5.17 -0.97 2.45
N ALA A 73 5.17 -1.93 1.50
CA ALA A 73 4.79 -3.31 1.73
C ALA A 73 5.70 -3.98 2.77
N ALA A 74 7.00 -3.72 2.75
CA ALA A 74 7.93 -4.18 3.79
C ALA A 74 7.54 -3.61 5.16
N GLY A 75 7.24 -2.31 5.27
CA GLY A 75 6.73 -1.70 6.49
C GLY A 75 5.42 -2.34 6.99
N GLY A 76 4.49 -2.62 6.08
CA GLY A 76 3.23 -3.30 6.37
C GLY A 76 3.43 -4.75 6.84
N ALA A 77 4.37 -5.47 6.24
CA ALA A 77 4.76 -6.82 6.65
C ALA A 77 5.37 -6.82 8.06
N VAL A 78 6.26 -5.87 8.37
CA VAL A 78 6.82 -5.69 9.73
C VAL A 78 5.71 -5.40 10.74
N MET A 79 4.76 -4.52 10.41
CA MET A 79 3.60 -4.23 11.26
C MET A 79 2.74 -5.48 11.51
N SER A 80 2.48 -6.28 10.47
CA SER A 80 1.64 -7.47 10.57
C SER A 80 2.33 -8.62 11.31
N LEU A 81 3.55 -8.99 10.91
CA LEU A 81 4.29 -10.14 11.46
C LEU A 81 5.02 -9.81 12.76
N GLY A 82 5.61 -8.62 12.85
CA GLY A 82 6.42 -8.19 13.98
C GLY A 82 5.60 -7.73 15.18
N TYR A 83 4.44 -7.10 14.95
CA TYR A 83 3.62 -6.53 16.02
C TYR A 83 2.28 -7.24 16.16
N LYS A 84 1.44 -7.21 15.12
CA LYS A 84 0.05 -7.70 15.20
C LYS A 84 0.00 -9.19 15.54
N TRP A 85 0.79 -10.03 14.88
CA TRP A 85 0.85 -11.47 15.16
C TRP A 85 1.32 -11.77 16.58
N ARG A 86 2.15 -10.90 17.15
CA ARG A 86 2.64 -10.99 18.53
C ARG A 86 1.73 -10.30 19.55
N GLN A 87 0.50 -9.94 19.17
CA GLN A 87 -0.47 -9.20 19.99
C GLN A 87 0.08 -7.88 20.55
N ARG A 88 1.07 -7.29 19.89
CA ARG A 88 1.65 -5.99 20.28
C ARG A 88 0.92 -4.85 19.60
N LEU A 89 0.81 -3.73 20.31
CA LEU A 89 0.28 -2.50 19.75
C LEU A 89 1.18 -1.99 18.63
N LEU A 90 0.57 -1.61 17.51
CA LEU A 90 1.27 -1.05 16.37
C LEU A 90 1.92 0.29 16.77
N PRO A 91 3.23 0.48 16.53
CA PRO A 91 3.90 1.75 16.82
C PRO A 91 3.39 2.83 15.87
N LYS A 92 2.96 3.97 16.43
CA LYS A 92 2.33 5.07 15.66
C LYS A 92 3.24 5.62 14.57
N TRP A 93 4.54 5.77 14.86
CA TRP A 93 5.52 6.29 13.90
C TRP A 93 5.64 5.39 12.67
N LEU A 94 5.56 4.06 12.84
CA LEU A 94 5.66 3.10 11.73
C LEU A 94 4.40 3.13 10.85
N VAL A 95 3.21 3.29 11.47
CA VAL A 95 1.95 3.50 10.75
C VAL A 95 2.04 4.75 9.87
N ILE A 96 2.56 5.85 10.42
CA ILE A 96 2.72 7.12 9.69
C ILE A 96 3.73 6.97 8.55
N ALA A 97 4.90 6.38 8.81
CA ALA A 97 5.93 6.15 7.80
C ALA A 97 5.41 5.27 6.65
N HIS A 98 4.72 4.18 6.97
CA HIS A 98 4.08 3.31 5.99
C HIS A 98 3.03 4.07 5.15
N ALA A 99 2.15 4.84 5.81
CA ALA A 99 1.10 5.60 5.14
C ALA A 99 1.68 6.66 4.20
N LEU A 100 2.69 7.41 4.63
CA LEU A 100 3.35 8.42 3.80
C LEU A 100 4.02 7.80 2.57
N ALA A 101 4.75 6.69 2.76
CA ALA A 101 5.37 5.97 1.65
C ALA A 101 4.31 5.45 0.65
N ALA A 102 3.21 4.88 1.15
CA ALA A 102 2.11 4.39 0.31
C ALA A 102 1.40 5.52 -0.45
N VAL A 103 1.14 6.66 0.19
CA VAL A 103 0.51 7.82 -0.47
C VAL A 103 1.43 8.42 -1.54
N ALA A 104 2.72 8.57 -1.26
CA ALA A 104 3.68 9.04 -2.25
C ALA A 104 3.77 8.08 -3.45
N ALA A 105 3.85 6.77 -3.20
CA ALA A 105 3.84 5.75 -4.25
C ALA A 105 2.56 5.82 -5.10
N PHE A 106 1.40 5.98 -4.46
CA PHE A 106 0.12 6.06 -5.14
C PHE A 106 -0.01 7.32 -6.00
N ALA A 107 0.45 8.47 -5.51
CA ALA A 107 0.48 9.71 -6.31
C ALA A 107 1.34 9.57 -7.57
N LEU A 108 2.52 8.94 -7.45
CA LEU A 108 3.39 8.65 -8.60
C LEU A 108 2.75 7.66 -9.57
N LEU A 109 2.02 6.66 -9.07
CA LEU A 109 1.29 5.73 -9.91
C LEU A 109 0.17 6.43 -10.69
N LEU A 110 -0.57 7.34 -10.08
CA LEU A 110 -1.58 8.14 -10.77
C LEU A 110 -0.95 9.02 -11.85
N LEU A 111 0.18 9.65 -11.56
CA LEU A 111 0.93 10.43 -12.54
C LEU A 111 1.40 9.54 -13.71
N ALA A 112 1.86 8.32 -13.44
CA ALA A 112 2.27 7.38 -14.48
C ALA A 112 1.09 6.83 -15.30
N ALA A 113 -0.09 6.67 -14.68
CA ALA A 113 -1.27 6.10 -15.32
C ALA A 113 -2.08 7.11 -16.13
N TYR A 114 -2.04 8.40 -15.76
CA TYR A 114 -2.90 9.44 -16.32
C TYR A 114 -2.18 10.74 -16.73
N GLY A 115 -0.91 10.91 -16.35
CA GLY A 115 -0.16 12.15 -16.56
C GLY A 115 0.58 12.24 -17.89
N THR A 116 0.66 11.15 -18.65
CA THR A 116 1.19 11.15 -20.01
C THR A 116 0.00 11.18 -20.99
N SER A 117 -0.49 12.39 -21.25
CA SER A 117 -1.40 12.71 -22.37
C SER A 117 -0.59 13.18 -23.58
#